data_AF-A0A136WJ83-F1
#
_entry.id   AF-A0A136WJ83-F1
#
_cell.length_a   1.000
_cell.length_b   1.000
_cell.length_c   1.000
_cell.angle_alpha   90.00
_cell.angle_beta   90.00
_cell.angle_gamma   90.00
#
_symmetry.space_group_name_H-M   'P 1'
#
loop_
_entity.id
_entity.type
_entity.pdbx_description
1 polymer ?
#
loop_
_entity_poly.entity_id
_entity_poly.type
_entity_poly.pdbx_seq_one_letter_code
_entity_poly.pdbx_strand_id
1 'polypeptide(L)'
;MLEERLKKDERCKVLIEYSKTYFLDRAYQLENRFYSDYYVQCTQSTAADAYENFLETAMEHNYFKNKLQRLDETAMLRFFKLAAIHHTIRMVRRRKKSLSWEDMKDNLFQVYDLTKNEKEMADILQRCAFLYQSGFQDLFIKTTARYIFGDKELSAFSFAFIGNFWYNSYSSFMGSFTGYVPFHVRMERAMGE
;
A
#
# COMPACT_ATOMS: atom_id res chain seq x y z
N MET A 1 5.97 26.58 -17.17
CA MET A 1 6.58 25.53 -16.33
C MET A 1 6.13 25.56 -14.87
N LEU A 2 6.26 26.67 -14.12
CA LEU A 2 5.87 26.71 -12.70
C LEU A 2 4.35 26.52 -12.49
N GLU A 3 3.51 27.24 -13.24
CA GLU A 3 2.04 27.10 -13.16
C GLU A 3 1.54 25.69 -13.54
N GLU A 4 2.09 25.08 -14.58
CA GLU A 4 1.76 23.70 -14.96
C GLU A 4 2.18 22.68 -13.91
N ARG A 5 3.26 22.96 -13.17
CA ARG A 5 3.73 22.12 -12.07
C ARG A 5 2.81 22.26 -10.85
N LEU A 6 2.45 23.49 -10.48
CA LEU A 6 1.50 23.76 -9.41
C LEU A 6 0.15 23.06 -9.67
N LYS A 7 -0.36 23.13 -10.91
CA LYS A 7 -1.57 22.41 -11.31
C LYS A 7 -1.47 20.88 -11.17
N LYS A 8 -0.29 20.30 -11.42
CA LYS A 8 -0.07 18.84 -11.29
C LYS A 8 0.03 18.43 -9.83
N ASP A 9 0.71 19.21 -9.01
CA ASP A 9 0.86 18.96 -7.59
C ASP A 9 -0.49 19.10 -6.87
N GLU A 10 -1.29 20.12 -7.19
CA GLU A 10 -2.66 20.29 -6.70
C GLU A 10 -3.56 19.12 -7.10
N ARG A 11 -3.52 18.71 -8.39
CA ARG A 11 -4.24 17.53 -8.86
C ARG A 11 -3.86 16.30 -8.05
N CYS A 12 -2.57 16.08 -7.80
CA CYS A 12 -2.10 14.95 -7.00
C CYS A 12 -2.68 14.99 -5.58
N LYS A 13 -2.70 16.14 -4.90
CA LYS A 13 -3.30 16.28 -3.56
C LYS A 13 -4.78 15.90 -3.56
N VAL A 14 -5.54 16.36 -4.55
CA VAL A 14 -6.97 16.00 -4.70
C VAL A 14 -7.13 14.50 -4.87
N LEU A 15 -6.31 13.85 -5.72
CA LEU A 15 -6.36 12.41 -5.92
C LEU A 15 -6.01 11.62 -4.65
N ILE A 16 -5.04 12.10 -3.86
CA ILE A 16 -4.65 11.48 -2.57
C ILE A 16 -5.83 11.53 -1.61
N GLU A 17 -6.42 12.70 -1.37
CA GLU A 17 -7.52 12.84 -0.40
C GLU A 17 -8.79 12.11 -0.86
N TYR A 18 -9.08 12.13 -2.16
CA TYR A 18 -10.18 11.35 -2.73
C TYR A 18 -10.00 9.85 -2.45
N SER A 19 -8.84 9.29 -2.82
CA SER A 19 -8.55 7.86 -2.65
C SER A 19 -8.52 7.46 -1.17
N LYS A 20 -7.90 8.29 -0.32
CA LYS A 20 -7.87 8.11 1.12
C LYS A 20 -9.29 8.05 1.70
N THR A 21 -10.14 9.02 1.36
CA THR A 21 -11.52 9.07 1.87
C THR A 21 -12.30 7.84 1.42
N TYR A 22 -12.22 7.50 0.13
CA TYR A 22 -12.87 6.33 -0.45
C TYR A 22 -12.53 5.03 0.30
N PHE A 23 -11.26 4.78 0.62
CA PHE A 23 -10.85 3.57 1.33
C PHE A 23 -11.08 3.63 2.84
N LEU A 24 -11.02 4.82 3.46
CA LEU A 24 -11.34 4.99 4.89
C LEU A 24 -12.81 4.67 5.17
N ASP A 25 -13.73 5.20 4.35
CA ASP A 25 -15.16 4.97 4.53
C ASP A 25 -15.48 3.47 4.54
N ARG A 26 -14.83 2.70 3.65
CA ARG A 26 -14.96 1.24 3.56
C ARG A 26 -14.28 0.51 4.71
N ALA A 27 -13.12 0.96 5.17
CA ALA A 27 -12.43 0.38 6.32
C ALA A 27 -13.24 0.53 7.62
N TYR A 28 -13.96 1.65 7.78
CA TYR A 28 -14.86 1.87 8.91
C TYR A 28 -16.13 1.01 8.88
N GLN A 29 -16.49 0.41 7.73
CA GLN A 29 -17.63 -0.52 7.65
C GLN A 29 -17.30 -1.94 8.11
N LEU A 30 -16.03 -2.26 8.41
CA LEU A 30 -15.67 -3.59 8.90
C LEU A 30 -16.16 -3.77 10.34
N GLU A 31 -16.93 -4.83 10.58
CA GLU A 31 -17.47 -5.15 11.90
C GLU A 31 -16.38 -5.48 12.92
N ASN A 32 -15.35 -6.21 12.47
CA ASN A 32 -14.23 -6.55 13.33
C ASN A 32 -13.29 -5.34 13.49
N ARG A 33 -13.20 -4.85 14.73
CA ARG A 33 -12.41 -3.67 15.07
C ARG A 33 -10.93 -3.80 14.74
N PHE A 34 -10.32 -4.98 14.87
CA PHE A 34 -8.92 -5.16 14.53
C PHE A 34 -8.69 -4.96 13.02
N TYR A 35 -9.53 -5.55 12.17
CA TYR A 35 -9.41 -5.36 10.72
C TYR A 35 -9.72 -3.92 10.31
N SER A 36 -10.72 -3.29 10.93
CA SER A 36 -11.03 -1.87 10.72
C SER A 36 -9.84 -0.99 11.07
N ASP A 37 -9.32 -1.07 12.30
CA ASP A 37 -8.17 -0.30 12.77
C ASP A 37 -6.93 -0.51 11.88
N TYR A 38 -6.68 -1.77 11.47
CA TYR A 38 -5.57 -2.12 10.59
C TYR A 38 -5.67 -1.40 9.24
N TYR A 39 -6.82 -1.50 8.57
CA TYR A 39 -6.96 -0.92 7.24
C TYR A 39 -7.14 0.60 7.27
N VAL A 40 -7.73 1.16 8.34
CA VAL A 40 -7.72 2.62 8.58
C VAL A 40 -6.28 3.12 8.67
N GLN A 41 -5.45 2.49 9.50
CA GLN A 41 -4.05 2.89 9.65
C GLN A 41 -3.27 2.69 8.36
N CYS A 42 -3.50 1.58 7.63
CA CYS A 42 -2.87 1.33 6.34
C CYS A 42 -3.21 2.43 5.33
N THR A 43 -4.48 2.82 5.23
CA THR A 43 -4.94 3.90 4.33
C THR A 43 -4.31 5.24 4.71
N GLN A 44 -4.29 5.58 6.00
CA GLN A 44 -3.68 6.83 6.48
C GLN A 44 -2.17 6.88 6.21
N SER A 45 -1.45 5.79 6.51
CA SER A 45 -0.02 5.68 6.23
C SER A 45 0.26 5.76 4.73
N THR A 46 -0.58 5.15 3.89
CA THR A 46 -0.42 5.21 2.43
C THR A 46 -0.64 6.61 1.88
N ALA A 47 -1.60 7.37 2.44
CA ALA A 47 -1.77 8.76 2.07
C ALA A 47 -0.54 9.61 2.43
N ALA A 48 0.02 9.41 3.63
CA ALA A 48 1.26 10.08 4.04
C ALA A 48 2.43 9.72 3.11
N ASP A 49 2.61 8.43 2.80
CA ASP A 49 3.58 7.95 1.83
C ASP A 49 3.41 8.63 0.46
N ALA A 50 2.15 8.85 0.03
CA ALA A 50 1.85 9.51 -1.23
C ALA A 50 2.26 10.99 -1.21
N TYR A 51 1.93 11.74 -0.13
CA TYR A 51 2.38 13.13 0.02
C TYR A 51 3.91 13.24 -0.03
N GLU A 52 4.59 12.40 0.75
CA GLU A 52 6.04 12.40 0.81
C GLU A 52 6.65 12.09 -0.57
N ASN A 53 6.25 11.00 -1.21
CA ASN A 53 6.95 10.49 -2.37
C ASN A 53 6.53 11.14 -3.69
N PHE A 54 5.28 11.59 -3.82
CA PHE A 54 4.85 12.28 -5.03
C PHE A 54 5.16 13.78 -4.99
N LEU A 55 5.13 14.42 -3.83
CA LEU A 55 5.16 15.89 -3.73
C LEU A 55 6.41 16.43 -3.04
N GLU A 56 6.74 15.92 -1.86
CA GLU A 56 7.71 16.57 -0.96
C GLU A 56 9.15 16.16 -1.26
N THR A 57 9.42 14.85 -1.36
CA THR A 57 10.76 14.30 -1.47
C THR A 57 11.44 14.74 -2.77
N ALA A 58 12.37 15.68 -2.64
CA ALA A 58 13.25 16.16 -3.69
C ALA A 58 14.49 15.28 -3.75
N MET A 59 14.36 14.10 -4.35
CA MET A 59 15.47 13.20 -4.63
C MET A 59 15.66 13.01 -6.12
N GLU A 60 16.92 13.00 -6.53
CA GLU A 60 17.30 12.56 -7.87
C GLU A 60 16.79 11.13 -8.09
N HIS A 61 16.16 10.88 -9.23
CA HIS A 61 15.52 9.61 -9.57
C HIS A 61 14.34 9.17 -8.69
N ASN A 62 13.66 10.07 -7.97
CA ASN A 62 12.38 9.75 -7.34
C ASN A 62 11.39 9.21 -8.39
N TYR A 63 11.10 7.91 -8.31
CA TYR A 63 10.33 7.21 -9.32
C TYR A 63 8.91 7.78 -9.44
N PHE A 64 8.23 8.00 -8.31
CA PHE A 64 6.84 8.44 -8.28
C PHE A 64 6.69 9.88 -8.75
N LYS A 65 7.53 10.79 -8.25
CA LYS A 65 7.51 12.22 -8.64
C LYS A 65 7.78 12.41 -10.13
N ASN A 66 8.68 11.62 -10.71
CA ASN A 66 8.97 11.65 -12.14
C ASN A 66 7.79 11.16 -13.02
N LYS A 67 6.77 10.53 -12.43
CA LYS A 67 5.59 10.00 -13.12
C LYS A 67 4.31 10.80 -12.85
N LEU A 68 4.37 11.92 -12.14
CA LEU A 68 3.21 12.78 -11.82
C LEU A 68 2.34 13.13 -13.03
N GLN A 69 2.92 13.27 -14.21
CA GLN A 69 2.16 13.56 -15.43
C GLN A 69 1.17 12.44 -15.80
N ARG A 70 1.57 11.19 -15.57
CA ARG A 70 0.79 9.97 -15.83
C ARG A 70 -0.07 9.56 -14.64
N LEU A 71 -0.03 10.32 -13.54
CA LEU A 71 -0.85 10.05 -12.38
C LEU A 71 -2.27 10.54 -12.62
N ASP A 72 -3.19 9.59 -12.75
CA ASP A 72 -4.63 9.79 -12.76
C ASP A 72 -5.28 9.12 -11.54
N GLU A 73 -6.61 9.21 -11.45
CA GLU A 73 -7.38 8.61 -10.36
C GLU A 73 -7.17 7.09 -10.28
N THR A 74 -7.17 6.41 -11.43
CA THR A 74 -6.95 4.96 -11.46
C THR A 74 -5.57 4.62 -10.91
N ALA A 75 -4.50 5.31 -11.34
CA ALA A 75 -3.16 5.09 -10.86
C ALA A 75 -3.03 5.35 -9.34
N MET A 76 -3.70 6.38 -8.81
CA MET A 76 -3.69 6.64 -7.37
C MET A 76 -4.42 5.54 -6.59
N LEU A 77 -5.61 5.10 -7.03
CA LEU A 77 -6.31 3.99 -6.41
C LEU A 77 -5.46 2.70 -6.43
N ARG A 78 -4.77 2.44 -7.55
CA ARG A 78 -3.84 1.31 -7.69
C ARG A 78 -2.66 1.38 -6.71
N PHE A 79 -2.13 2.57 -6.45
CA PHE A 79 -1.09 2.78 -5.44
C PHE A 79 -1.57 2.37 -4.04
N PHE A 80 -2.76 2.82 -3.65
CA PHE A 80 -3.39 2.43 -2.38
C PHE A 80 -3.64 0.92 -2.28
N LYS A 81 -4.20 0.32 -3.34
CA LYS A 81 -4.42 -1.13 -3.42
C LYS A 81 -3.11 -1.91 -3.24
N LEU A 82 -2.02 -1.49 -3.89
CA LEU A 82 -0.72 -2.14 -3.75
C LEU A 82 -0.14 -1.98 -2.34
N ALA A 83 -0.26 -0.81 -1.71
CA ALA A 83 0.21 -0.63 -0.34
C ALA A 83 -0.50 -1.60 0.61
N ALA A 84 -1.82 -1.72 0.50
CA ALA A 84 -2.60 -2.65 1.28
C ALA A 84 -2.21 -4.12 1.05
N ILE A 85 -2.08 -4.54 -0.22
CA ILE A 85 -1.62 -5.89 -0.57
C ILE A 85 -0.23 -6.15 0.02
N HIS A 86 0.73 -5.24 -0.18
CA HIS A 86 2.09 -5.36 0.33
C HIS A 86 2.11 -5.51 1.85
N HIS A 87 1.44 -4.59 2.54
CA HIS A 87 1.45 -4.51 3.99
C HIS A 87 0.77 -5.73 4.61
N THR A 88 -0.38 -6.15 4.08
CA THR A 88 -1.08 -7.37 4.52
C THR A 88 -0.25 -8.62 4.31
N ILE A 89 0.36 -8.81 3.15
CA ILE A 89 1.25 -9.97 2.90
C ILE A 89 2.40 -9.99 3.90
N ARG A 90 3.08 -8.84 4.10
CA ARG A 90 4.19 -8.75 5.05
C ARG A 90 3.73 -8.99 6.48
N MET A 91 2.56 -8.49 6.85
CA MET A 91 2.00 -8.63 8.18
C MET A 91 1.67 -10.09 8.51
N VAL A 92 0.88 -10.75 7.65
CA VAL A 92 0.56 -12.17 7.79
C VAL A 92 1.83 -13.01 7.85
N ARG A 93 2.81 -12.72 6.99
CA ARG A 93 4.10 -13.45 7.03
C ARG A 93 4.84 -13.28 8.35
N ARG A 94 4.91 -12.04 8.87
CA ARG A 94 5.56 -11.73 10.15
C ARG A 94 4.81 -12.32 11.35
N ARG A 95 3.49 -12.46 11.25
CA ARG A 95 2.58 -12.92 12.31
C ARG A 95 1.90 -14.24 12.00
N LYS A 96 2.52 -15.11 11.18
CA LYS A 96 1.93 -16.36 10.66
C LYS A 96 1.39 -17.35 11.70
N LYS A 97 1.75 -17.19 12.97
CA LYS A 97 1.24 -18.00 14.10
C LYS A 97 -0.09 -17.50 14.66
N SER A 98 -0.44 -16.23 14.40
CA SER A 98 -1.58 -15.53 15.00
C SER A 98 -2.53 -14.93 13.96
N LEU A 99 -2.13 -14.91 12.69
CA LEU A 99 -2.89 -14.32 11.61
C LEU A 99 -2.66 -15.12 10.33
N SER A 100 -3.73 -15.53 9.66
CA SER A 100 -3.64 -16.21 8.37
C SER A 100 -3.96 -15.26 7.20
N TRP A 101 -3.56 -15.64 5.98
CA TRP A 101 -3.92 -14.89 4.77
C TRP A 101 -5.43 -14.91 4.55
N GLU A 102 -6.05 -16.05 4.79
CA GLU A 102 -7.49 -16.26 4.63
C GLU A 102 -8.29 -15.31 5.52
N ASP A 103 -7.85 -15.08 6.76
CA ASP A 103 -8.52 -14.15 7.69
C ASP A 103 -8.48 -12.70 7.20
N MET A 104 -7.37 -12.30 6.57
CA MET A 104 -7.14 -10.91 6.17
C MET A 104 -7.66 -10.59 4.78
N LYS A 105 -7.64 -11.55 3.86
CA LYS A 105 -7.80 -11.28 2.42
C LYS A 105 -9.21 -10.83 2.07
N ASP A 106 -10.25 -11.34 2.72
CA ASP A 106 -11.62 -10.93 2.41
C ASP A 106 -11.85 -9.48 2.83
N ASN A 107 -11.35 -9.11 4.01
CA ASN A 107 -11.35 -7.72 4.48
C ASN A 107 -10.51 -6.81 3.56
N LEU A 108 -9.33 -7.27 3.09
CA LEU A 108 -8.51 -6.54 2.11
C LEU A 108 -9.31 -6.28 0.83
N PHE A 109 -9.93 -7.34 0.29
CA PHE A 109 -10.64 -7.31 -0.97
C PHE A 109 -11.88 -6.42 -0.90
N GLN A 110 -12.58 -6.45 0.23
CA GLN A 110 -13.73 -5.60 0.50
C GLN A 110 -13.32 -4.13 0.65
N VAL A 111 -12.37 -3.83 1.54
CA VAL A 111 -11.98 -2.44 1.82
C VAL A 111 -11.40 -1.79 0.56
N TYR A 112 -10.46 -2.46 -0.10
CA TYR A 112 -9.75 -1.90 -1.24
C TYR A 112 -10.44 -2.15 -2.59
N ASP A 113 -11.67 -2.66 -2.58
CA ASP A 113 -12.50 -2.88 -3.76
C ASP A 113 -11.70 -3.58 -4.89
N LEU A 114 -11.05 -4.70 -4.55
CA LEU A 114 -10.19 -5.39 -5.49
C LEU A 114 -11.03 -6.07 -6.58
N THR A 115 -10.68 -5.82 -7.83
CA THR A 115 -11.25 -6.53 -8.98
C THR A 115 -10.79 -7.98 -9.00
N LYS A 116 -11.43 -8.84 -9.80
CA LYS A 116 -11.03 -10.25 -9.94
C LYS A 116 -9.53 -10.42 -10.24
N ASN A 117 -9.01 -9.64 -11.19
CA ASN A 117 -7.59 -9.70 -11.57
C ASN A 117 -6.67 -9.20 -10.45
N GLU A 118 -7.12 -8.24 -9.64
CA GLU A 118 -6.35 -7.72 -8.50
C GLU A 118 -6.31 -8.71 -7.34
N LYS A 119 -7.41 -9.46 -7.11
CA LYS A 119 -7.44 -10.58 -6.16
C LYS A 119 -6.46 -11.69 -6.58
N GLU A 120 -6.49 -12.08 -7.85
CA GLU A 120 -5.55 -13.06 -8.41
C GLU A 120 -4.09 -12.58 -8.28
N MET A 121 -3.82 -11.30 -8.57
CA MET A 121 -2.51 -10.70 -8.37
C MET A 121 -2.08 -10.76 -6.89
N ALA A 122 -2.97 -10.41 -5.95
CA ALA A 122 -2.68 -10.48 -4.52
C ALA A 122 -2.34 -11.91 -4.06
N ASP A 123 -3.09 -12.91 -4.53
CA ASP A 123 -2.83 -14.31 -4.20
C ASP A 123 -1.49 -14.81 -4.79
N ILE A 124 -1.15 -14.42 -6.02
CA ILE A 124 0.15 -14.76 -6.64
C ILE A 124 1.30 -14.14 -5.84
N LEU A 125 1.17 -12.86 -5.47
CA LEU A 125 2.16 -12.14 -4.68
C LEU A 125 2.31 -12.76 -3.28
N GLN A 126 1.20 -13.15 -2.64
CA GLN A 126 1.23 -13.84 -1.35
C GLN A 126 1.96 -15.17 -1.46
N ARG A 127 1.62 -16.00 -2.44
CA ARG A 127 2.30 -17.30 -2.66
C ARG A 127 3.79 -17.11 -2.89
N CYS A 128 4.17 -16.11 -3.69
CA CYS A 128 5.57 -15.76 -3.90
C CYS A 128 6.27 -15.39 -2.58
N ALA A 129 5.63 -14.58 -1.73
CA ALA A 129 6.18 -14.18 -0.43
C ALA A 129 6.40 -15.33 0.55
N PHE A 130 5.62 -16.41 0.45
CA PHE A 130 5.68 -17.57 1.34
C PHE A 130 6.58 -18.68 0.80
N LEU A 131 6.65 -18.88 -0.52
CA LEU A 131 7.45 -19.94 -1.15
C LEU A 131 8.86 -19.47 -1.57
N TYR A 132 9.01 -18.22 -2.02
CA TYR A 132 10.23 -17.69 -2.63
C TYR A 132 10.58 -16.32 -2.05
N GLN A 133 11.13 -16.32 -0.82
CA GLN A 133 11.32 -15.10 -0.02
C GLN A 133 12.11 -14.00 -0.74
N SER A 134 13.19 -14.35 -1.45
CA SER A 134 14.01 -13.40 -2.22
C SER A 134 13.29 -12.87 -3.46
N GLY A 135 12.42 -13.67 -4.08
CA GLY A 135 11.71 -13.31 -5.30
C GLY A 135 10.54 -12.35 -5.09
N PHE A 136 9.96 -12.30 -3.89
CA PHE A 136 8.80 -11.44 -3.63
C PHE A 136 9.11 -9.96 -3.82
N GLN A 137 10.22 -9.47 -3.26
CA GLN A 137 10.57 -8.06 -3.35
C GLN A 137 10.76 -7.65 -4.82
N ASP A 138 11.51 -8.44 -5.58
CA ASP A 138 11.74 -8.20 -7.00
C ASP A 138 10.46 -8.20 -7.83
N LEU A 139 9.59 -9.20 -7.58
CA LEU A 139 8.30 -9.29 -8.25
C LEU A 139 7.40 -8.10 -7.89
N PHE A 140 7.35 -7.72 -6.61
CA PHE A 140 6.52 -6.62 -6.14
C PHE A 140 6.96 -5.27 -6.71
N ILE A 141 8.28 -5.03 -6.82
CA ILE A 141 8.85 -3.83 -7.46
C ILE A 141 8.38 -3.74 -8.93
N LYS A 142 8.51 -4.83 -9.70
CA LYS A 142 8.09 -4.88 -11.10
C LYS A 142 6.57 -4.69 -11.23
N THR A 143 5.80 -5.32 -10.36
CA THR A 143 4.34 -5.15 -10.30
C THR A 143 3.97 -3.70 -10.02
N THR A 144 4.66 -3.02 -9.11
CA THR A 144 4.40 -1.60 -8.79
C THR A 144 4.52 -0.73 -10.03
N ALA A 145 5.63 -0.83 -10.74
CA ALA A 145 5.88 -0.04 -11.94
C ALA A 145 4.88 -0.34 -13.06
N ARG A 146 4.58 -1.62 -13.28
CA ARG A 146 3.68 -2.06 -14.36
C ARG A 146 2.21 -1.78 -14.05
N TYR A 147 1.77 -1.99 -12.83
CA TYR A 147 0.35 -1.87 -12.48
C TYR A 147 -0.06 -0.41 -12.30
N ILE A 148 0.75 0.41 -11.63
CA ILE A 148 0.43 1.82 -11.42
C ILE A 148 0.58 2.60 -12.71
N PHE A 149 1.75 2.50 -13.36
CA PHE A 149 2.07 3.35 -14.50
C PHE A 149 2.05 2.62 -15.84
N GLY A 150 2.27 1.30 -15.89
CA GLY A 150 2.39 0.56 -17.16
C GLY A 150 3.83 0.43 -17.66
N ASP A 151 4.83 0.74 -16.82
CA ASP A 151 6.23 0.61 -17.18
C ASP A 151 6.61 -0.88 -17.28
N LYS A 152 7.23 -1.27 -18.40
CA LYS A 152 7.67 -2.66 -18.66
C LYS A 152 9.13 -2.91 -18.26
N GLU A 153 9.93 -1.84 -18.29
CA GLU A 153 11.35 -1.87 -17.98
C GLU A 153 11.64 -0.88 -16.86
N LEU A 154 12.57 -1.26 -15.98
CA LEU A 154 13.03 -0.44 -14.87
C LEU A 154 14.54 -0.31 -14.96
N SER A 155 15.04 0.91 -14.79
CA SER A 155 16.46 1.12 -14.52
C SER A 155 16.81 0.57 -13.13
N ALA A 156 18.08 0.28 -12.90
CA ALA A 156 18.57 -0.15 -11.58
C ALA A 156 18.20 0.87 -10.48
N PHE A 157 18.24 2.18 -10.79
CA PHE A 157 17.85 3.23 -9.86
C PHE A 157 16.36 3.20 -9.52
N SER A 158 15.47 3.08 -10.51
CA SER A 158 14.03 2.98 -10.26
C SER A 158 13.69 1.71 -9.48
N PHE A 159 14.35 0.60 -9.79
CA PHE A 159 14.19 -0.66 -9.07
C PHE A 159 14.57 -0.51 -7.59
N ALA A 160 15.76 0.05 -7.31
CA ALA A 160 16.22 0.27 -5.94
C ALA A 160 15.33 1.27 -5.18
N PHE A 161 14.91 2.36 -5.85
CA PHE A 161 14.03 3.38 -5.25
C PHE A 161 12.70 2.76 -4.80
N ILE A 162 12.01 2.03 -5.69
CA ILE A 162 10.73 1.38 -5.37
C ILE A 162 10.90 0.34 -4.25
N GLY A 163 12.00 -0.42 -4.28
CA GLY A 163 12.31 -1.40 -3.25
C GLY A 163 12.48 -0.77 -1.86
N ASN A 164 13.27 0.31 -1.77
CA ASN A 164 13.46 1.06 -0.53
C ASN A 164 12.17 1.72 -0.06
N PHE A 165 11.38 2.27 -0.98
CA PHE A 165 10.07 2.84 -0.68
C PHE A 165 9.17 1.82 0.03
N TRP A 166 8.96 0.63 -0.54
CA TRP A 166 8.07 -0.36 0.07
C TRP A 166 8.59 -0.91 1.40
N TYR A 167 9.91 -1.02 1.54
CA TYR A 167 10.52 -1.40 2.82
C TYR A 167 10.22 -0.35 3.90
N ASN A 168 10.43 0.93 3.60
CA ASN A 168 10.22 2.03 4.53
C ASN A 168 8.74 2.24 4.83
N SER A 169 7.88 2.25 3.81
CA SER A 169 6.42 2.36 3.92
C SER A 169 5.85 1.33 4.91
N TYR A 170 6.20 0.04 4.77
CA TYR A 170 5.74 -0.99 5.71
C TYR A 170 6.32 -0.80 7.13
N SER A 171 7.57 -0.38 7.24
CA SER A 171 8.22 -0.18 8.53
C SER A 171 7.58 0.97 9.32
N SER A 172 7.34 2.10 8.64
CA SER A 172 6.63 3.26 9.20
C SER A 172 5.19 2.92 9.58
N PHE A 173 4.46 2.24 8.69
CA PHE A 173 3.11 1.73 8.98
C PHE A 173 3.08 0.88 10.25
N MET A 174 3.96 -0.12 10.36
CA MET A 174 3.99 -0.99 11.53
C MET A 174 4.37 -0.25 12.81
N GLY A 175 5.30 0.71 12.72
CA GLY A 175 5.65 1.60 13.82
C GLY A 175 4.44 2.35 14.35
N SER A 176 3.65 2.96 13.47
CA SER A 176 2.42 3.67 13.83
C SER A 176 1.32 2.74 14.35
N PHE A 177 1.09 1.60 13.69
CA PHE A 177 0.03 0.67 14.06
C PHE A 177 0.24 0.03 15.44
N THR A 178 1.49 -0.29 15.78
CA THR A 178 1.84 -0.99 17.03
C THR A 178 2.44 -0.10 18.12
N GLY A 179 2.65 1.20 17.84
CA GLY A 179 3.38 2.10 18.73
C GLY A 179 2.74 2.31 20.10
N TYR A 180 1.42 2.46 20.17
CA TYR A 180 0.71 2.72 21.44
C TYR A 180 0.01 1.49 22.03
N VAL A 181 -0.42 0.57 21.17
CA VAL A 181 -1.09 -0.67 21.60
C VAL A 181 -0.39 -1.84 20.91
N PRO A 182 0.23 -2.75 21.68
CA PRO A 182 0.88 -3.93 21.12
C PRO A 182 -0.09 -4.79 20.31
N PHE A 183 0.46 -5.49 19.32
CA PHE A 183 -0.34 -6.31 18.40
C PHE A 183 -1.22 -7.36 19.10
N HIS A 184 -0.71 -8.08 20.10
CA HIS A 184 -1.47 -9.12 20.81
C HIS A 184 -2.67 -8.53 21.55
N VAL A 185 -2.51 -7.38 22.22
CA VAL A 185 -3.59 -6.66 22.89
C VAL A 185 -4.69 -6.24 21.90
N ARG A 186 -4.32 -5.84 20.67
CA ARG A 186 -5.32 -5.50 19.63
C ARG A 186 -6.10 -6.73 19.17
N MET A 187 -5.44 -7.87 19.05
CA MET A 187 -6.07 -9.14 18.66
C MET A 187 -7.01 -9.66 19.75
N GLU A 188 -6.58 -9.71 21.01
CA GLU A 188 -7.38 -10.14 22.17
C GLU A 188 -8.69 -9.33 22.25
N ARG A 189 -8.58 -8.00 22.23
CA ARG A 189 -9.74 -7.09 22.26
C ARG A 189 -10.71 -7.27 21.09
N ALA A 190 -10.23 -7.74 19.94
CA ALA A 190 -11.05 -7.94 18.75
C ALA A 190 -11.65 -9.35 18.66
N MET A 191 -11.07 -10.33 19.38
CA MET A 191 -11.60 -11.69 19.48
C MET A 191 -12.58 -11.85 20.66
N GLY A 192 -12.77 -10.80 21.46
CA GLY A 192 -13.72 -10.80 22.58
C GLY A 192 -13.23 -11.59 23.80
N GLU A 193 -11.91 -11.77 23.92
CA GLU A 193 -11.24 -12.35 25.08
C GLU A 193 -10.89 -11.29 26.13
#